data_AF-A0A924WVJ0-F1
#
_entry.id   AF-A0A924WVJ0-F1
#
_cell.length_a   1.000
_cell.length_b   1.000
_cell.length_c   1.000
_cell.angle_alpha   90.00
_cell.angle_beta   90.00
_cell.angle_gamma   90.00
#
_symmetry.space_group_name_H-M   'P 1'
#
loop_
_entity.id
_entity.type
_entity.pdbx_description
1 polymer ?
#
loop_
_entity_poly.entity_id
_entity_poly.type
_entity_poly.pdbx_seq_one_letter_code
_entity_poly.pdbx_strand_id
1 'polypeptide(L)'
;MRRFVITAALAGALAIGTAAHARPFDQKTIAASAKWVLHVDVDAVGQSQVWKMAEPKLQNNPQFVKARKDIERIAQVRLPDDLHDITLYGPSFGEKEAVIVIRSAANDERLKTLISLNETYVSKTVGGQTVHSWEDKGKHLFAGFAADRRVVIGQSQDAVVGALDVLAGKMESIKSEVLVPNPQTAGVLMYIAGDEIARLAGSRGVTSPRSAVVQHLDNA
;
A
#
# COMPACT_ATOMS: atom_id res chain seq x y z
N MET A 1 30.13 -38.77 -51.72
CA MET A 1 28.89 -39.45 -51.28
C MET A 1 28.29 -38.67 -50.12
N ARG A 2 26.99 -38.38 -50.20
CA ARG A 2 26.18 -37.69 -49.18
C ARG A 2 26.10 -38.50 -47.88
N ARG A 3 26.04 -37.83 -46.73
CA ARG A 3 24.88 -37.86 -45.80
C ARG A 3 25.03 -36.79 -44.70
N PHE A 4 24.06 -35.88 -44.69
CA PHE A 4 23.72 -34.98 -43.57
C PHE A 4 23.16 -35.80 -42.40
N VAL A 5 23.48 -35.42 -41.16
CA VAL A 5 22.53 -35.43 -40.03
C VAL A 5 22.82 -34.21 -39.14
N ILE A 6 21.90 -33.26 -39.15
CA ILE A 6 21.73 -32.18 -38.16
C ILE A 6 20.68 -32.70 -37.16
N THR A 7 21.00 -32.76 -35.86
CA THR A 7 20.04 -32.95 -34.75
C THR A 7 20.78 -32.63 -33.45
N ALA A 8 20.32 -31.87 -32.46
CA ALA A 8 19.26 -30.88 -32.30
C ALA A 8 19.66 -30.03 -31.07
N ALA A 9 19.35 -28.73 -31.11
CA ALA A 9 19.38 -27.87 -29.93
C ALA A 9 18.15 -28.14 -29.05
N LEU A 10 18.29 -28.23 -27.71
CA LEU A 10 17.37 -27.59 -26.76
C LEU A 10 17.79 -27.76 -25.28
N ALA A 11 17.49 -26.69 -24.52
CA ALA A 11 17.08 -26.68 -23.12
C ALA A 11 18.15 -26.80 -22.02
N GLY A 12 18.70 -25.65 -21.67
CA GLY A 12 19.38 -25.41 -20.39
C GLY A 12 19.36 -23.95 -19.96
N ALA A 13 18.40 -23.14 -20.44
CA ALA A 13 18.19 -21.81 -19.86
C ALA A 13 17.32 -21.98 -18.61
N LEU A 14 17.98 -22.06 -17.45
CA LEU A 14 17.35 -21.88 -16.15
C LEU A 14 16.50 -20.60 -16.23
N ALA A 15 15.18 -20.78 -16.22
CA ALA A 15 14.28 -19.70 -15.90
C ALA A 15 14.56 -19.32 -14.44
N ILE A 16 15.41 -18.32 -14.22
CA ILE A 16 15.39 -17.52 -12.98
C ILE A 16 14.12 -16.68 -13.08
N GLY A 17 12.96 -17.33 -12.96
CA GLY A 17 11.77 -16.63 -12.56
C GLY A 17 12.04 -16.18 -11.14
N THR A 18 12.20 -14.88 -10.93
CA THR A 18 12.12 -14.31 -9.59
C THR A 18 10.73 -14.66 -9.07
N ALA A 19 10.62 -15.76 -8.32
CA ALA A 19 9.46 -16.02 -7.51
C ALA A 19 9.28 -14.75 -6.66
N ALA A 20 8.20 -14.00 -6.94
CA ALA A 20 7.78 -12.90 -6.10
C ALA A 20 7.35 -13.54 -4.77
N HIS A 21 8.33 -13.82 -3.92
CA HIS A 21 8.09 -14.25 -2.57
C HIS A 21 7.51 -13.04 -1.84
N ALA A 22 6.28 -13.21 -1.35
CA ALA A 22 5.68 -12.36 -0.33
C ALA A 22 6.75 -11.99 0.69
N ARG A 23 7.13 -10.71 0.72
CA ARG A 23 8.18 -10.26 1.64
C ARG A 23 7.56 -10.12 3.03
N PRO A 24 8.29 -10.47 4.09
CA PRO A 24 7.84 -10.17 5.44
C PRO A 24 7.52 -8.69 5.59
N PHE A 25 6.51 -8.39 6.40
CA PHE A 25 6.16 -7.04 6.81
C PHE A 25 7.40 -6.27 7.29
N ASP A 26 7.67 -5.12 6.68
CA ASP A 26 8.84 -4.30 7.00
C ASP A 26 8.47 -3.17 7.96
N GLN A 27 8.66 -3.43 9.25
CA GLN A 27 8.45 -2.44 10.32
C GLN A 27 9.29 -1.16 10.13
N LYS A 28 10.41 -1.21 9.38
CA LYS A 28 11.25 -0.03 9.13
C LYS A 28 10.56 1.03 8.29
N THR A 29 9.42 0.70 7.68
CA THR A 29 8.64 1.62 6.85
C THR A 29 7.60 2.43 7.63
N ILE A 30 7.46 2.17 8.94
CA ILE A 30 6.40 2.70 9.79
C ILE A 30 7.01 3.59 10.86
N ALA A 31 6.50 4.80 11.00
CA ALA A 31 6.96 5.74 12.02
C ALA A 31 6.75 5.20 13.44
N ALA A 32 7.69 5.48 14.33
CA ALA A 32 7.59 5.10 15.75
C ALA A 32 6.35 5.68 16.46
N SER A 33 5.81 6.79 15.96
CA SER A 33 4.59 7.42 16.49
C SER A 33 3.29 6.73 16.06
N ALA A 34 3.34 5.76 15.14
CA ALA A 34 2.15 5.06 14.68
C ALA A 34 1.45 4.34 15.84
N LYS A 35 0.12 4.51 15.90
CA LYS A 35 -0.78 3.86 16.87
C LYS A 35 -1.68 2.82 16.24
N TRP A 36 -1.78 2.81 14.92
CA TRP A 36 -2.44 1.76 14.16
C TRP A 36 -1.74 1.55 12.83
N VAL A 37 -1.84 0.33 12.31
CA VAL A 37 -1.28 -0.09 11.02
C VAL A 37 -2.30 -0.98 10.31
N LEU A 38 -2.47 -0.76 9.02
CA LEU A 38 -3.09 -1.69 8.09
C LEU A 38 -2.07 -1.96 6.98
N HIS A 39 -1.76 -3.22 6.73
CA HIS A 39 -0.86 -3.64 5.68
C HIS A 39 -1.53 -4.68 4.79
N VAL A 40 -1.35 -4.54 3.48
CA VAL A 40 -1.81 -5.50 2.47
C VAL A 40 -0.60 -5.90 1.63
N ASP A 41 -0.29 -7.19 1.66
CA ASP A 41 0.70 -7.80 0.78
C ASP A 41 -0.01 -8.23 -0.51
N VAL A 42 0.13 -7.42 -1.55
CA VAL A 42 -0.55 -7.63 -2.82
C VAL A 42 0.05 -8.82 -3.58
N ASP A 43 1.35 -9.07 -3.43
CA ASP A 43 2.02 -10.27 -3.97
C ASP A 43 1.38 -11.54 -3.35
N ALA A 44 1.18 -11.57 -2.03
CA ALA A 44 0.53 -12.68 -1.33
C ALA A 44 -0.96 -12.82 -1.70
N VAL A 45 -1.68 -11.69 -1.79
CA VAL A 45 -3.09 -11.68 -2.22
C VAL A 45 -3.22 -12.32 -3.59
N GLY A 46 -2.43 -11.92 -4.57
CA GLY A 46 -2.47 -12.46 -5.95
C GLY A 46 -2.24 -13.96 -6.03
N GLN A 47 -1.48 -14.53 -5.09
CA GLN A 47 -1.20 -15.98 -5.02
C GLN A 47 -2.26 -16.77 -4.24
N SER A 48 -3.16 -16.10 -3.53
CA SER A 48 -4.14 -16.72 -2.65
C SER A 48 -5.30 -17.40 -3.39
N GLN A 49 -5.95 -18.37 -2.73
CA GLN A 49 -7.20 -18.96 -3.23
C GLN A 49 -8.36 -17.94 -3.25
N VAL A 50 -8.34 -16.98 -2.31
CA VAL A 50 -9.32 -15.88 -2.27
C VAL A 50 -9.27 -15.06 -3.56
N TRP A 51 -8.06 -14.71 -4.02
CA TRP A 51 -7.90 -14.01 -5.29
C TRP A 51 -8.39 -14.82 -6.48
N LYS A 52 -8.04 -16.12 -6.57
CA LYS A 52 -8.53 -17.00 -7.65
C LYS A 52 -10.05 -17.06 -7.74
N MET A 53 -10.75 -16.94 -6.61
CA MET A 53 -12.22 -16.89 -6.57
C MET A 53 -12.79 -15.50 -6.92
N ALA A 54 -12.08 -14.44 -6.55
CA ALA A 54 -12.55 -13.06 -6.74
C ALA A 54 -12.20 -12.49 -8.13
N GLU A 55 -11.03 -12.83 -8.67
CA GLU A 55 -10.49 -12.28 -9.92
C GLU A 55 -11.46 -12.39 -11.10
N PRO A 56 -12.11 -13.54 -11.39
CA PRO A 56 -13.04 -13.61 -12.51
C PRO A 56 -14.21 -12.62 -12.39
N LYS A 57 -14.69 -12.37 -11.16
CA LYS A 57 -15.77 -11.40 -10.92
C LYS A 57 -15.28 -9.97 -11.13
N LEU A 58 -14.05 -9.66 -10.71
CA LEU A 58 -13.43 -8.36 -10.93
C LEU A 58 -13.14 -8.11 -12.42
N GLN A 59 -12.65 -9.12 -13.15
CA GLN A 59 -12.39 -9.03 -14.58
C GLN A 59 -13.69 -8.88 -15.41
N ASN A 60 -14.82 -9.37 -14.89
CA ASN A 60 -16.13 -9.15 -15.51
C ASN A 60 -16.77 -7.80 -15.15
N ASN A 61 -16.18 -7.01 -14.25
CA ASN A 61 -16.64 -5.68 -13.92
C ASN A 61 -16.00 -4.63 -14.86
N PRO A 62 -16.77 -3.97 -15.75
CA PRO A 62 -16.21 -3.04 -16.72
C PRO A 62 -15.54 -1.82 -16.08
N GLN A 63 -16.04 -1.36 -14.93
CA GLN A 63 -15.46 -0.21 -14.22
C GLN A 63 -14.07 -0.55 -13.66
N PHE A 64 -13.94 -1.75 -13.09
CA PHE A 64 -12.65 -2.24 -12.60
C PHE A 64 -11.64 -2.40 -13.74
N VAL A 65 -12.05 -3.05 -14.83
CA VAL A 65 -11.16 -3.25 -15.99
C VAL A 65 -10.72 -1.92 -16.60
N LYS A 66 -11.63 -0.96 -16.73
CA LYS A 66 -11.30 0.38 -17.24
C LYS A 66 -10.31 1.09 -16.31
N ALA A 67 -10.62 1.16 -15.01
CA ALA A 67 -9.75 1.82 -14.03
C ALA A 67 -8.35 1.19 -14.01
N ARG A 68 -8.26 -0.14 -14.02
CA ARG A 68 -7.00 -0.87 -14.11
C ARG A 68 -6.21 -0.48 -15.36
N LYS A 69 -6.81 -0.61 -16.55
CA LYS A 69 -6.14 -0.30 -17.83
C LYS A 69 -5.68 1.15 -17.92
N ASP A 70 -6.47 2.07 -17.38
CA ASP A 70 -6.10 3.49 -17.35
C ASP A 70 -4.85 3.67 -16.47
N ILE A 71 -4.81 3.11 -15.26
CA ILE A 71 -3.62 3.15 -14.39
C ILE A 71 -2.42 2.47 -15.04
N GLU A 72 -2.58 1.28 -15.62
CA GLU A 72 -1.51 0.53 -16.29
C GLU A 72 -0.86 1.33 -17.41
N ARG A 73 -1.69 1.95 -18.27
CA ARG A 73 -1.22 2.80 -19.37
C ARG A 73 -0.44 4.01 -18.85
N ILE A 74 -1.00 4.65 -17.84
CA ILE A 74 -0.57 5.93 -17.29
C ILE A 74 0.75 5.77 -16.50
N ALA A 75 0.80 4.82 -15.57
CA ALA A 75 1.96 4.57 -14.70
C ALA A 75 2.98 3.58 -15.29
N GLN A 76 2.69 2.97 -16.46
CA GLN A 76 3.49 1.91 -17.09
C GLN A 76 3.72 0.71 -16.18
N VAL A 77 2.62 0.23 -15.60
CA VAL A 77 2.59 -0.94 -14.73
C VAL A 77 1.63 -1.99 -15.28
N ARG A 78 1.73 -3.20 -14.78
CA ARG A 78 0.79 -4.31 -14.96
C ARG A 78 0.21 -4.65 -13.60
N LEU A 79 -1.07 -4.38 -13.41
CA LEU A 79 -1.73 -4.65 -12.13
C LEU A 79 -2.46 -6.00 -12.18
N PRO A 80 -2.42 -6.78 -11.08
CA PRO A 80 -1.78 -6.45 -9.81
C PRO A 80 -0.26 -6.69 -9.75
N ASP A 81 0.35 -7.37 -10.72
CA ASP A 81 1.75 -7.87 -10.68
C ASP A 81 2.85 -6.86 -10.29
N ASP A 82 2.66 -5.59 -10.62
CA ASP A 82 3.62 -4.50 -10.38
C ASP A 82 3.27 -3.70 -9.11
N LEU A 83 2.22 -4.05 -8.37
CA LEU A 83 1.89 -3.50 -7.05
C LEU A 83 2.22 -4.56 -6.00
N HIS A 84 3.17 -4.27 -5.11
CA HIS A 84 3.69 -5.27 -4.18
C HIS A 84 3.04 -5.19 -2.81
N ASP A 85 2.98 -3.99 -2.23
CA ASP A 85 2.32 -3.79 -0.94
C ASP A 85 1.79 -2.37 -0.77
N ILE A 86 0.79 -2.27 0.11
CA ILE A 86 0.22 -1.02 0.57
C ILE A 86 0.20 -1.06 2.10
N THR A 87 0.75 -0.03 2.74
CA THR A 87 0.73 0.15 4.19
C THR A 87 0.07 1.49 4.53
N LEU A 88 -0.98 1.45 5.35
CA LEU A 88 -1.60 2.62 5.94
C LEU A 88 -1.27 2.65 7.43
N TYR A 89 -0.89 3.80 7.96
CA TYR A 89 -0.69 3.97 9.39
C TYR A 89 -0.88 5.41 9.83
N GLY A 90 -1.05 5.63 11.12
CA GLY A 90 -1.13 6.96 11.69
C GLY A 90 -1.05 6.97 13.22
N PRO A 91 -0.79 8.14 13.83
CA PRO A 91 -0.76 8.31 15.28
C PRO A 91 -2.16 8.38 15.91
N SER A 92 -3.19 8.64 15.10
CA SER A 92 -4.59 8.78 15.51
C SER A 92 -5.52 8.20 14.43
N PHE A 93 -6.75 7.79 14.79
CA PHE A 93 -7.72 7.37 13.77
C PHE A 93 -8.27 8.57 13.00
N GLY A 94 -8.15 8.52 11.69
CA GLY A 94 -8.59 9.56 10.77
C GLY A 94 -7.55 9.83 9.70
N GLU A 95 -7.95 10.52 8.65
CA GLU A 95 -7.12 10.67 7.45
C GLU A 95 -6.12 11.83 7.53
N LYS A 96 -6.29 12.75 8.49
CA LYS A 96 -5.49 14.00 8.55
C LYS A 96 -4.00 13.74 8.78
N GLU A 97 -3.68 12.81 9.68
CA GLU A 97 -2.31 12.47 10.06
C GLU A 97 -1.90 11.07 9.57
N ALA A 98 -2.80 10.38 8.87
CA ALA A 98 -2.51 9.09 8.28
C ALA A 98 -1.69 9.26 7.00
N VAL A 99 -0.82 8.29 6.76
CA VAL A 99 -0.08 8.16 5.51
C VAL A 99 -0.33 6.79 4.89
N ILE A 100 -0.24 6.77 3.57
CA ILE A 100 -0.23 5.57 2.74
C ILE A 100 1.19 5.43 2.18
N VAL A 101 1.82 4.29 2.39
CA VAL A 101 3.09 3.91 1.76
C VAL A 101 2.79 2.80 0.76
N ILE A 102 3.11 3.03 -0.50
CA ILE A 102 2.86 2.10 -1.61
C ILE A 102 4.20 1.68 -2.18
N ARG A 103 4.47 0.37 -2.24
CA ARG A 103 5.62 -0.18 -2.99
C ARG A 103 5.12 -0.78 -4.29
N SER A 104 5.68 -0.31 -5.41
CA SER A 104 5.28 -0.77 -6.75
C SER A 104 6.43 -0.69 -7.74
N ALA A 105 6.30 -1.31 -8.90
CA ALA A 105 7.20 -1.14 -10.03
C ALA A 105 6.85 0.08 -10.91
N ALA A 106 6.00 0.99 -10.42
CA ALA A 106 5.60 2.19 -11.16
C ALA A 106 6.77 3.10 -11.50
N ASN A 107 6.63 3.84 -12.61
CA ASN A 107 7.59 4.85 -13.01
C ASN A 107 7.30 6.18 -12.27
N ASP A 108 8.16 6.52 -11.31
CA ASP A 108 8.04 7.73 -10.49
C ASP A 108 7.97 9.02 -11.31
N GLU A 109 8.76 9.13 -12.37
CA GLU A 109 8.76 10.33 -13.23
C GLU A 109 7.41 10.51 -13.92
N ARG A 110 6.81 9.42 -14.43
CA ARG A 110 5.47 9.48 -15.03
C ARG A 110 4.41 9.83 -13.99
N LEU A 111 4.45 9.21 -12.81
CA LEU A 111 3.55 9.56 -11.72
C LEU A 111 3.63 11.04 -11.39
N LYS A 112 4.85 11.60 -11.28
CA LYS A 112 5.08 13.04 -11.10
C LYS A 112 4.51 13.86 -12.25
N THR A 113 4.74 13.47 -13.50
CA THR A 113 4.17 14.16 -14.68
C THR A 113 2.66 14.23 -14.58
N LEU A 114 1.98 13.14 -14.23
CA LEU A 114 0.52 13.09 -14.17
C LEU A 114 -0.05 13.96 -13.06
N ILE A 115 0.55 13.88 -11.87
CA ILE A 115 0.19 14.73 -10.75
C ILE A 115 0.40 16.20 -11.13
N SER A 116 1.46 16.51 -11.89
CA SER A 116 1.74 17.88 -12.35
C SER A 116 0.74 18.44 -13.37
N LEU A 117 -0.12 17.61 -13.95
CA LEU A 117 -1.20 18.06 -14.83
C LEU A 117 -2.39 18.63 -14.03
N ASN A 118 -2.43 18.44 -12.71
CA ASN A 118 -3.45 19.05 -11.86
C ASN A 118 -3.18 20.56 -11.73
N GLU A 119 -4.20 21.40 -11.95
CA GLU A 119 -4.07 22.87 -11.94
C GLU A 119 -3.58 23.43 -10.60
N THR A 120 -3.82 22.72 -9.51
CA THR A 120 -3.41 23.11 -8.14
C THR A 120 -2.06 22.52 -7.74
N TYR A 121 -1.37 21.85 -8.67
CA TYR A 121 -0.11 21.20 -8.38
C TYR A 121 0.98 22.19 -7.97
N VAL A 122 1.69 21.83 -6.89
CA VAL A 122 2.88 22.52 -6.42
C VAL A 122 3.93 21.48 -6.01
N SER A 123 5.20 21.78 -6.20
CA SER A 123 6.31 21.01 -5.63
C SER A 123 7.23 21.90 -4.81
N LYS A 124 7.62 21.42 -3.63
CA LYS A 124 8.51 22.13 -2.70
C LYS A 124 9.49 21.15 -2.07
N THR A 125 10.68 21.63 -1.75
CA THR A 125 11.64 20.87 -0.92
C THR A 125 11.44 21.24 0.54
N VAL A 126 11.16 20.24 1.38
CA VAL A 126 10.91 20.39 2.83
C VAL A 126 11.75 19.35 3.55
N GLY A 127 12.60 19.75 4.51
CA GLY A 127 13.48 18.81 5.22
C GLY A 127 14.47 18.04 4.32
N GLY A 128 14.76 18.57 3.13
CA GLY A 128 15.56 17.88 2.11
C GLY A 128 14.80 16.82 1.31
N GLN A 129 13.50 16.66 1.52
CA GLN A 129 12.61 15.81 0.74
C GLN A 129 11.86 16.65 -0.28
N THR A 130 11.72 16.19 -1.53
CA THR A 130 10.82 16.82 -2.50
C THR A 130 9.40 16.32 -2.22
N VAL A 131 8.51 17.26 -1.90
CA VAL A 131 7.09 17.00 -1.66
C VAL A 131 6.29 17.62 -2.80
N HIS A 132 5.36 16.83 -3.32
CA HIS A 132 4.38 17.17 -4.34
C HIS A 132 3.03 17.39 -3.64
N SER A 133 2.27 18.42 -4.00
CA SER A 133 0.96 18.69 -3.41
C SER A 133 -0.06 19.12 -4.45
N TRP A 134 -1.32 18.73 -4.27
CA TRP A 134 -2.44 19.09 -5.15
C TRP A 134 -3.78 18.91 -4.42
N GLU A 135 -4.84 19.51 -4.94
CA GLU A 135 -6.23 19.27 -4.55
C GLU A 135 -6.82 18.09 -5.35
N ASP A 136 -7.42 17.14 -4.65
CA ASP A 136 -8.25 16.08 -5.24
C ASP A 136 -9.54 15.91 -4.43
N LYS A 137 -10.70 16.06 -5.09
CA LYS A 137 -12.04 15.88 -4.49
C LYS A 137 -12.24 16.64 -3.16
N GLY A 138 -11.76 17.87 -3.09
CA GLY A 138 -11.89 18.74 -1.89
C GLY A 138 -10.94 18.39 -0.75
N LYS A 139 -9.90 17.60 -1.02
CA LYS A 139 -8.82 17.29 -0.08
C LYS A 139 -7.50 17.78 -0.65
N HIS A 140 -6.73 18.44 0.20
CA HIS A 140 -5.35 18.77 -0.08
C HIS A 140 -4.47 17.55 0.21
N LEU A 141 -3.80 17.03 -0.83
CA LEU A 141 -2.95 15.85 -0.76
C LEU A 141 -1.48 16.24 -0.91
N PHE A 142 -0.63 15.47 -0.23
CA PHE A 142 0.81 15.53 -0.33
C PHE A 142 1.34 14.17 -0.74
N ALA A 143 2.39 14.14 -1.55
CA ALA A 143 3.12 12.93 -1.88
C ALA A 143 4.63 13.15 -1.93
N GLY A 144 5.38 12.10 -1.59
CA GLY A 144 6.82 12.05 -1.78
C GLY A 144 7.26 10.69 -2.28
N PHE A 145 8.42 10.66 -2.94
CA PHE A 145 8.98 9.47 -3.56
C PHE A 145 10.26 9.11 -2.81
N ALA A 146 10.36 7.84 -2.40
CA ALA A 146 11.47 7.30 -1.64
C ALA A 146 12.19 6.19 -2.41
N ALA A 147 13.33 5.75 -1.88
CA ALA A 147 14.06 4.60 -2.40
C ALA A 147 13.21 3.31 -2.37
N ASP A 148 13.69 2.27 -3.06
CA ASP A 148 12.98 0.97 -3.19
C ASP A 148 11.58 1.10 -3.82
N ARG A 149 11.40 2.09 -4.69
CA ARG A 149 10.17 2.36 -5.46
C ARG A 149 8.94 2.54 -4.57
N ARG A 150 9.10 3.35 -3.52
CA ARG A 150 8.04 3.67 -2.56
C ARG A 150 7.50 5.06 -2.78
N VAL A 151 6.18 5.18 -2.77
CA VAL A 151 5.46 6.46 -2.76
C VAL A 151 4.74 6.60 -1.42
N VAL A 152 4.91 7.75 -0.78
CA VAL A 152 4.19 8.14 0.43
C VAL A 152 3.12 9.16 0.03
N ILE A 153 1.88 8.97 0.47
CA ILE A 153 0.75 9.90 0.23
C ILE A 153 0.02 10.18 1.55
N GLY A 154 -0.39 11.43 1.79
CA GLY A 154 -1.17 11.81 2.98
C GLY A 154 -1.83 13.19 2.86
N GLN A 155 -2.59 13.61 3.87
CA GLN A 155 -3.22 14.94 3.93
C GLN A 155 -2.42 15.96 4.77
N SER A 156 -1.35 15.53 5.41
CA SER A 156 -0.44 16.38 6.18
C SER A 156 0.96 16.33 5.58
N GLN A 157 1.50 17.51 5.24
CA GLN A 157 2.87 17.64 4.75
C GLN A 157 3.87 17.07 5.77
N ASP A 158 3.67 17.36 7.05
CA ASP A 158 4.56 16.93 8.13
C ASP A 158 4.51 15.41 8.30
N ALA A 159 3.33 14.80 8.17
CA ALA A 159 3.19 13.34 8.22
C ALA A 159 3.90 12.66 7.03
N VAL A 160 3.76 13.22 5.82
CA VAL A 160 4.44 12.70 4.62
C VAL A 160 5.95 12.86 4.75
N VAL A 161 6.46 14.03 5.17
CA VAL A 161 7.90 14.26 5.39
C VAL A 161 8.44 13.32 6.46
N GLY A 162 7.75 13.17 7.59
CA GLY A 162 8.14 12.25 8.66
C GLY A 162 8.24 10.81 8.17
N ALA A 163 7.26 10.34 7.39
CA ALA A 163 7.30 9.00 6.79
C ALA A 163 8.46 8.83 5.79
N LEU A 164 8.78 9.84 4.98
CA LEU A 164 9.96 9.83 4.09
C LEU A 164 11.26 9.79 4.89
N ASP A 165 11.33 10.49 6.02
CA ASP A 165 12.50 10.50 6.89
C ASP A 165 12.69 9.16 7.62
N VAL A 166 11.61 8.47 7.99
CA VAL A 166 11.66 7.09 8.48
C VAL A 166 12.21 6.15 7.40
N LEU A 167 11.69 6.24 6.16
CA LEU A 167 12.18 5.45 5.02
C LEU A 167 13.65 5.73 4.68
N ALA A 168 14.10 6.97 4.90
CA ALA A 168 15.50 7.37 4.73
C ALA A 168 16.40 7.00 5.93
N GLY A 169 15.85 6.39 6.99
CA GLY A 169 16.59 6.04 8.21
C GLY A 169 16.98 7.24 9.08
N LYS A 170 16.38 8.42 8.85
CA LYS A 170 16.63 9.65 9.62
C LYS A 170 15.75 9.77 10.86
N MET A 171 14.64 9.04 10.92
CA MET A 171 13.72 9.00 12.05
C MET A 171 13.49 7.56 12.51
N GLU A 172 13.15 7.39 13.79
CA GLU A 172 12.88 6.06 14.35
C GLU A 172 11.65 5.40 13.70
N SER A 173 11.81 4.12 13.41
CA SER A 173 10.70 3.24 13.02
C SER A 173 10.09 2.56 14.24
N ILE A 174 8.90 1.99 14.03
CA ILE A 174 8.14 1.29 15.06
C ILE A 174 8.92 0.12 15.67
N LYS A 175 8.89 0.04 17.00
CA LYS A 175 9.46 -1.06 17.81
C LYS A 175 8.39 -1.82 18.59
N SER A 176 7.11 -1.48 18.38
CA SER A 176 5.98 -1.98 19.16
C SER A 176 5.65 -3.44 18.80
N GLU A 177 5.74 -4.33 19.78
CA GLU A 177 5.32 -5.74 19.64
C GLU A 177 3.81 -5.89 19.42
N VAL A 178 3.01 -4.87 19.77
CA VAL A 178 1.55 -4.87 19.56
C VAL A 178 1.19 -4.55 18.11
N LEU A 179 1.97 -3.67 17.48
CA LEU A 179 1.71 -3.15 16.13
C LEU A 179 2.55 -3.81 15.05
N VAL A 180 3.54 -4.60 15.43
CA VAL A 180 4.34 -5.41 14.52
C VAL A 180 3.88 -6.87 14.65
N PRO A 181 3.35 -7.49 13.59
CA PRO A 181 3.08 -8.91 13.62
C PRO A 181 4.41 -9.64 13.80
N ASN A 182 4.43 -10.69 14.60
CA ASN A 182 5.64 -11.52 14.76
C ASN A 182 6.20 -11.87 13.37
N PRO A 183 7.42 -11.42 13.00
CA PRO A 183 7.85 -11.17 11.61
C PRO A 183 8.11 -12.42 10.73
N GLN A 184 7.40 -13.53 10.96
CA GLN A 184 7.81 -14.83 10.41
C GLN A 184 6.82 -15.53 9.48
N THR A 185 5.57 -15.06 9.35
CA THR A 185 4.61 -15.76 8.48
C THR A 185 4.55 -15.11 7.11
N ALA A 186 5.38 -15.59 6.17
CA ALA A 186 5.16 -15.32 4.76
C ALA A 186 3.76 -15.79 4.35
N GLY A 187 3.08 -15.03 3.46
CA GLY A 187 1.73 -15.37 3.00
C GLY A 187 0.59 -14.77 3.84
N VAL A 188 0.86 -13.88 4.78
CA VAL A 188 -0.18 -13.03 5.39
C VAL A 188 -0.69 -12.05 4.33
N LEU A 189 -1.97 -12.19 3.94
CA LEU A 189 -2.58 -11.37 2.90
C LEU A 189 -2.82 -9.93 3.37
N MET A 190 -3.29 -9.79 4.61
CA MET A 190 -3.63 -8.53 5.23
C MET A 190 -3.34 -8.61 6.73
N TYR A 191 -2.84 -7.50 7.26
CA TYR A 191 -2.56 -7.32 8.67
C TYR A 191 -3.18 -6.00 9.15
N ILE A 192 -3.85 -6.03 10.29
CA ILE A 192 -4.39 -4.84 10.96
C ILE A 192 -4.04 -4.94 12.43
N ALA A 193 -3.44 -3.89 12.98
CA ALA A 193 -3.23 -3.75 14.40
C ALA A 193 -3.43 -2.31 14.85
N GLY A 194 -3.76 -2.17 16.13
CA GLY A 194 -3.92 -0.90 16.79
C GLY A 194 -3.58 -1.03 18.27
N ASP A 195 -2.87 -0.04 18.78
CA ASP A 195 -2.64 0.16 20.20
C ASP A 195 -3.78 1.00 20.76
N GLU A 196 -4.37 0.57 21.87
CA GLU A 196 -5.52 1.23 22.51
C GLU A 196 -6.70 1.56 21.54
N ILE A 197 -7.06 0.67 20.62
CA ILE A 197 -8.14 0.87 19.60
C ILE A 197 -9.42 1.45 20.23
N ALA A 198 -9.80 1.00 21.42
CA ALA A 198 -10.98 1.49 22.14
C ALA A 198 -10.88 2.99 22.50
N ARG A 199 -9.70 3.49 22.86
CA ARG A 199 -9.47 4.91 23.18
C ARG A 199 -9.35 5.74 21.91
N LEU A 200 -8.76 5.18 20.85
CA LEU A 200 -8.71 5.82 19.54
C LEU A 200 -10.12 6.01 18.95
N ALA A 201 -11.00 5.01 19.09
CA ALA A 201 -12.41 5.09 18.66
C ALA A 201 -13.26 6.02 19.54
N GLY A 202 -12.96 6.13 20.83
CA GLY A 202 -13.69 6.94 21.81
C GLY A 202 -13.50 8.46 21.68
N SER A 203 -12.59 8.92 20.82
CA SER A 203 -12.38 10.35 20.51
C SER A 203 -13.44 10.95 19.56
N ARG A 204 -14.28 10.11 18.95
CA ARG A 204 -15.57 10.51 18.39
C ARG A 204 -16.62 9.89 19.30
N GLY A 205 -17.53 10.69 19.85
CA GLY A 205 -18.57 10.25 20.76
C GLY A 205 -19.47 9.18 20.16
N VAL A 206 -19.05 7.93 20.23
CA VAL A 206 -19.85 6.76 19.92
C VAL A 206 -20.38 6.25 21.25
N THR A 207 -21.62 6.63 21.57
CA THR A 207 -22.40 5.90 22.56
C THR A 207 -22.48 4.44 22.11
N SER A 208 -22.10 3.53 23.01
CA SER A 208 -22.06 2.10 22.72
C SER A 208 -23.42 1.59 22.22
N PRO A 209 -23.51 0.76 21.16
CA PRO A 209 -24.77 0.18 20.68
C PRO A 209 -25.38 -0.87 21.63
N ARG A 210 -24.78 -1.09 22.81
CA ARG A 210 -25.20 -2.13 23.76
C ARG A 210 -26.58 -1.89 24.40
N SER A 211 -27.25 -0.77 24.16
CA SER A 211 -28.62 -0.55 24.67
C SER A 211 -29.74 -0.98 23.72
N ALA A 212 -29.49 -1.20 22.42
CA ALA A 212 -30.58 -1.44 21.46
C ALA A 212 -30.96 -2.93 21.29
N VAL A 213 -30.09 -3.87 21.65
CA VAL A 213 -30.34 -5.32 21.45
C VAL A 213 -30.94 -6.00 22.69
N VAL A 214 -30.81 -5.40 23.88
CA VAL A 214 -31.40 -5.96 25.11
C VAL A 214 -32.86 -5.54 25.30
N GLN A 215 -33.30 -4.42 24.70
CA GLN A 215 -34.68 -3.94 24.86
C GLN A 215 -35.75 -4.70 24.07
N HIS A 216 -35.36 -5.63 23.18
CA HIS A 216 -36.29 -6.42 22.37
C HIS A 216 -36.52 -7.85 22.90
N LEU A 217 -35.89 -8.23 24.02
CA LEU A 217 -36.06 -9.55 24.63
C LEU A 217 -36.85 -9.53 25.94
N ASP A 218 -37.20 -8.35 26.46
CA ASP A 218 -38.00 -8.20 27.70
C ASP A 218 -39.50 -7.91 27.43
N ASN A 219 -39.94 -7.93 26.16
CA ASN A 219 -41.34 -7.67 25.77
C ASN A 219 -41.99 -8.79 24.94
N ALA A 220 -41.52 -10.04 25.10
CA ALA A 220 -42.14 -11.24 24.52
C ALA A 220 -42.67 -12.16 25.62
#